data_AF-A0AA35XER4-F1
#
_entry.id   AF-A0AA35XER4-F1
#
_cell.length_a   1.000
_cell.length_b   1.000
_cell.length_c   1.000
_cell.angle_alpha   90.00
_cell.angle_beta   90.00
_cell.angle_gamma   90.00
#
_symmetry.space_group_name_H-M   'P 1'
#
loop_
_entity.id
_entity.type
_entity.pdbx_description
1 polymer ?
#
loop_
_entity_poly.entity_id
_entity_poly.type
_entity_poly.pdbx_seq_one_letter_code
_entity_poly.pdbx_strand_id
1 'polypeptide(L)'
;MKISKNRNTINFSTADLLRLNDRAQEATKEIYVMTNVVVNELIKDLRSNIGCLYKLAECVSMLDMLHSFAKSCTLSSYVRPEFTDTLAVKQSRHPILDIISFNLVPNNISGKTTYLKQVALLQIMAQVGSFVPAVYASFRVTSQIFSRVGSDDDISSNSSTFMLEMRELSYVLQNVSSNCLVIVDELGRGTSNEEGFGICHAVCEHLLTTKTRLHVCNVTD
;
A
#
# COMPACT_ATOMS: atom_id res chain seq x y z
N MET A 1 49.59 -40.31 -17.62
CA MET A 1 48.67 -39.56 -18.50
C MET A 1 47.26 -39.94 -18.10
N LYS A 2 46.43 -38.99 -17.67
CA LYS A 2 45.03 -39.23 -17.30
C LYS A 2 44.16 -39.00 -18.54
N ILE A 3 43.27 -39.93 -18.85
CA ILE A 3 42.41 -39.86 -20.03
C ILE A 3 40.96 -39.85 -19.55
N SER A 4 40.18 -38.83 -19.93
CA SER A 4 38.74 -38.76 -19.64
C SER A 4 37.95 -38.64 -20.93
N LYS A 5 36.98 -39.51 -21.14
CA LYS A 5 36.12 -39.51 -22.33
C LYS A 5 34.73 -38.98 -21.97
N ASN A 6 34.34 -37.88 -22.59
CA ASN A 6 32.95 -37.43 -22.67
C ASN A 6 32.37 -37.88 -24.03
N ARG A 7 31.03 -37.93 -24.15
CA ARG A 7 30.29 -38.57 -25.26
C ARG A 7 30.89 -38.37 -26.66
N ASN A 8 31.39 -37.18 -27.00
CA ASN A 8 32.04 -36.87 -28.28
C ASN A 8 33.50 -36.36 -28.19
N THR A 9 34.11 -36.32 -27.00
CA THR A 9 35.46 -35.76 -26.81
C THR A 9 36.30 -36.61 -25.88
N ILE A 10 37.57 -36.81 -26.24
CA ILE A 10 38.56 -37.50 -25.40
C ILE A 10 39.58 -36.47 -24.95
N ASN A 11 39.59 -36.19 -23.65
CA ASN A 11 40.55 -35.27 -23.05
C ASN A 11 41.72 -36.07 -22.47
N PHE A 12 42.93 -35.58 -22.73
CA PHE A 12 44.16 -36.15 -22.22
C PHE A 12 44.87 -35.12 -21.33
N SER A 13 45.31 -35.55 -20.15
CA SER A 13 46.08 -34.71 -19.22
C SER A 13 47.42 -35.36 -18.94
N THR A 14 48.50 -34.61 -19.14
CA THR A 14 49.86 -35.03 -18.77
C THR A 14 50.09 -34.87 -17.27
N ALA A 15 51.10 -35.54 -16.73
CA ALA A 15 51.44 -35.42 -15.31
C ALA A 15 51.84 -33.98 -14.95
N ASP A 16 52.56 -33.29 -15.85
CA ASP A 16 52.97 -31.90 -15.65
C ASP A 16 51.77 -30.94 -15.70
N LEU A 17 50.80 -31.17 -16.60
CA LEU A 17 49.56 -30.39 -16.64
C LEU A 17 48.75 -30.56 -15.35
N LEU A 18 48.66 -31.77 -14.81
CA LEU A 18 47.98 -32.02 -13.53
C LEU A 18 48.68 -31.29 -12.37
N ARG A 19 50.01 -31.32 -12.30
CA ARG A 19 50.78 -30.56 -11.29
C ARG A 19 50.56 -29.05 -11.40
N LEU A 20 50.55 -28.51 -12.62
CA LEU A 20 50.25 -27.08 -12.83
C LEU A 20 48.82 -26.73 -12.44
N ASN A 21 47.86 -27.61 -12.74
CA ASN A 21 46.47 -27.44 -12.34
C ASN A 21 46.31 -27.48 -10.82
N ASP A 22 46.97 -28.39 -10.11
CA ASP A 22 46.93 -28.47 -8.65
C ASP A 22 47.51 -27.20 -8.02
N ARG A 23 48.65 -26.70 -8.52
CA ARG A 23 49.24 -25.42 -8.09
C ARG A 23 48.31 -24.24 -8.37
N ALA A 24 47.65 -24.21 -9.52
CA ALA A 24 46.70 -23.15 -9.85
C ALA A 24 45.47 -23.18 -8.92
N GLN A 25 44.97 -24.37 -8.56
CA GLN A 25 43.87 -24.53 -7.61
C GLN A 25 44.27 -24.11 -6.19
N GLU A 26 45.48 -24.43 -5.76
CA GLU A 26 46.02 -24.01 -4.46
C GLU A 26 46.16 -22.49 -4.38
N ALA A 27 46.76 -21.86 -5.39
CA ALA A 27 46.85 -20.41 -5.50
C ALA A 27 45.45 -19.74 -5.48
N THR A 28 44.47 -20.33 -6.17
CA THR A 28 43.09 -19.82 -6.17
C THR A 28 42.45 -19.88 -4.78
N LYS A 29 42.70 -20.96 -4.01
CA LYS A 29 42.22 -21.07 -2.63
C LYS A 29 42.86 -20.01 -1.73
N GLU A 30 44.16 -19.80 -1.86
CA GLU A 30 44.87 -18.76 -1.09
C GLU A 30 44.31 -17.36 -1.41
N ILE A 31 44.09 -17.05 -2.69
CA ILE A 31 43.46 -15.78 -3.11
C ILE A 31 42.08 -15.60 -2.46
N TYR A 32 41.26 -16.65 -2.42
CA TYR A 32 39.94 -16.58 -1.79
C TYR A 32 40.03 -16.32 -0.29
N VAL A 33 40.97 -16.96 0.40
CA VAL A 33 41.22 -16.73 1.84
C VAL A 33 41.66 -15.29 2.07
N MET A 34 42.64 -14.78 1.30
CA MET A 34 43.09 -13.39 1.42
C MET A 34 41.97 -12.39 1.14
N THR A 35 41.13 -12.66 0.14
CA THR A 35 39.98 -11.81 -0.20
C THR A 35 39.01 -11.71 0.98
N ASN A 36 38.69 -12.84 1.64
CA ASN A 36 37.82 -12.82 2.82
C ASN A 36 38.41 -12.03 3.97
N VAL A 37 39.73 -12.06 4.17
CA VAL A 37 40.39 -11.23 5.20
C VAL A 37 40.17 -9.76 4.90
N VAL A 38 40.44 -9.32 3.66
CA VAL A 38 40.27 -7.92 3.23
C VAL A 38 38.81 -7.46 3.34
N VAL A 39 37.85 -8.28 2.90
CA VAL A 39 36.42 -7.96 2.98
C VAL A 39 35.95 -7.84 4.43
N ASN A 40 36.40 -8.74 5.32
CA ASN A 40 36.03 -8.68 6.73
C ASN A 40 36.60 -7.45 7.43
N GLU A 41 37.83 -7.06 7.08
CA GLU A 41 38.45 -5.82 7.56
C GLU A 41 37.66 -4.60 7.09
N LEU A 42 37.32 -4.53 5.80
CA LEU A 42 36.48 -3.46 5.26
C LEU A 42 35.11 -3.38 5.96
N ILE A 43 34.44 -4.51 6.18
CA ILE A 43 33.15 -4.55 6.89
C ILE A 43 33.33 -4.05 8.33
N LYS A 44 34.41 -4.43 9.00
CA LYS A 44 34.71 -3.99 10.36
C LYS A 44 34.90 -2.46 10.42
N ASP A 45 35.59 -1.89 9.45
CA ASP A 45 35.78 -0.45 9.35
C ASP A 45 34.46 0.28 9.06
N LEU A 46 33.64 -0.25 8.14
CA LEU A 46 32.32 0.29 7.82
C LEU A 46 31.36 0.26 9.01
N ARG A 47 31.43 -0.75 9.90
CA ARG A 47 30.58 -0.84 11.09
C ARG A 47 30.70 0.37 12.01
N SER A 48 31.90 0.97 12.10
CA SER A 48 32.09 2.20 12.89
C SER A 48 31.26 3.38 12.37
N ASN A 49 30.96 3.38 11.06
CA ASN A 49 30.24 4.42 10.35
C ASN A 49 28.76 4.06 10.08
N ILE A 50 28.26 2.92 10.58
CA ILE A 50 26.90 2.48 10.26
C ILE A 50 25.84 3.51 10.66
N GLY A 51 26.07 4.22 11.77
CA GLY A 51 25.16 5.28 12.24
C GLY A 51 25.04 6.45 11.27
N CYS A 52 26.13 6.88 10.61
CA CYS A 52 26.05 7.96 9.63
C CYS A 52 25.42 7.49 8.31
N LEU A 53 25.65 6.23 7.92
CA LEU A 53 25.04 5.63 6.74
C LEU A 53 23.52 5.49 6.88
N TYR A 54 23.00 5.09 8.05
CA TYR A 54 21.56 5.05 8.29
C TYR A 54 20.93 6.45 8.23
N LYS A 55 21.57 7.46 8.83
CA LYS A 55 21.10 8.86 8.74
C LYS A 55 21.09 9.35 7.29
N LEU A 56 22.13 9.05 6.52
CA LEU A 56 22.18 9.39 5.10
C LEU A 56 21.05 8.72 4.32
N ALA A 57 20.82 7.42 4.56
CA ALA A 57 19.74 6.68 3.92
C ALA A 57 18.36 7.28 4.24
N GLU A 58 18.12 7.68 5.49
CA GLU A 58 16.89 8.37 5.91
C GLU A 58 16.73 9.75 5.25
N CYS A 59 17.80 10.53 5.16
CA CYS A 59 17.75 11.83 4.47
C CYS A 59 17.47 11.67 2.97
N VAL A 60 18.14 10.71 2.31
CA VAL A 60 17.93 10.45 0.88
C VAL A 60 16.54 9.89 0.61
N SER A 61 16.03 8.99 1.45
CA SER A 61 14.68 8.44 1.28
C SER A 61 13.58 9.49 1.47
N MET A 62 13.73 10.37 2.48
CA MET A 62 12.81 11.48 2.67
C MET A 62 12.84 12.47 1.50
N LEU A 63 14.04 12.80 1.00
CA LEU A 63 14.19 13.66 -0.18
C LEU A 63 13.54 13.04 -1.42
N ASP A 64 13.76 11.75 -1.66
CA ASP A 64 13.18 11.02 -2.80
C ASP A 64 11.65 10.95 -2.73
N MET A 65 11.09 10.71 -1.54
CA MET A 65 9.64 10.75 -1.30
C MET A 65 9.06 12.14 -1.59
N LEU A 66 9.66 13.21 -1.04
CA LEU A 66 9.19 14.59 -1.24
C LEU A 66 9.32 15.01 -2.71
N HIS A 67 10.41 14.65 -3.38
CA HIS A 67 10.62 14.90 -4.79
C HIS A 67 9.58 14.17 -5.65
N SER A 68 9.25 12.92 -5.30
CA SER A 68 8.21 12.14 -5.98
C SER A 68 6.82 12.78 -5.83
N PHE A 69 6.46 13.29 -4.66
CA PHE A 69 5.22 14.05 -4.47
C PHE A 69 5.20 15.33 -5.31
N ALA A 70 6.28 16.11 -5.31
CA ALA A 70 6.39 17.31 -6.14
C ALA A 70 6.31 17.00 -7.64
N LYS A 71 6.90 15.89 -8.08
CA LYS A 71 6.84 15.44 -9.47
C LYS A 71 5.42 15.08 -9.90
N SER A 72 4.66 14.39 -9.04
CA SER A 72 3.25 14.06 -9.29
C SER A 72 2.40 15.31 -9.56
N CYS A 73 2.64 16.39 -8.81
CA CYS A 73 1.95 17.68 -8.96
C CYS A 73 2.27 18.39 -10.28
N THR A 74 3.43 18.11 -10.88
CA THR A 74 3.81 18.72 -12.17
C THR A 74 3.10 18.06 -13.34
N LEU A 75 2.77 16.77 -13.22
CA LEU A 75 2.18 15.97 -14.29
C LEU A 75 0.65 16.11 -14.38
N SER A 76 0.01 16.55 -13.31
CA SER A 76 -1.45 16.57 -13.20
C SER A 76 -1.90 17.70 -12.27
N SER A 77 -3.14 18.17 -12.44
CA SER A 77 -3.68 19.28 -11.63
C SER A 77 -4.00 18.83 -10.22
N TYR A 78 -3.00 18.87 -9.35
CA TYR A 78 -3.12 18.56 -7.93
C TYR A 78 -3.05 19.86 -7.12
N VAL A 79 -3.77 19.89 -6.00
CA VAL A 79 -3.84 21.05 -5.09
C VAL A 79 -3.30 20.69 -3.72
N ARG A 80 -2.66 21.66 -3.06
CA ARG A 80 -2.23 21.52 -1.67
C ARG A 80 -3.48 21.45 -0.79
N PRO A 81 -3.70 20.39 0.01
CA PRO A 81 -4.83 20.32 0.90
C PRO A 81 -4.67 21.30 2.08
N GLU A 82 -5.80 21.84 2.54
CA GLU A 82 -5.89 22.59 3.79
C GLU A 82 -6.39 21.67 4.91
N PHE A 83 -5.89 21.86 6.13
CA PHE A 83 -6.41 21.16 7.30
C PHE A 83 -7.27 22.12 8.12
N THR A 84 -8.58 21.91 8.10
CA THR A 84 -9.56 22.74 8.81
C THR A 84 -10.53 21.88 9.62
N ASP A 85 -11.60 22.49 10.12
CA ASP A 85 -12.72 21.81 10.77
C ASP A 85 -13.79 21.30 9.80
N THR A 86 -13.55 21.33 8.48
CA THR A 86 -14.50 20.77 7.51
C THR A 86 -13.82 19.92 6.46
N LEU A 87 -14.47 18.81 6.11
CA LEU A 87 -14.14 18.04 4.92
C LEU A 87 -14.89 18.69 3.76
N ALA A 88 -14.16 19.29 2.83
CA ALA A 88 -14.72 19.94 1.67
C ALA A 88 -13.80 19.72 0.47
N VAL A 89 -14.32 19.09 -0.58
CA VAL A 89 -13.54 18.79 -1.78
C VAL A 89 -14.31 19.23 -3.02
N LYS A 90 -13.65 19.97 -3.91
CA LYS A 90 -14.25 20.52 -5.14
C LYS A 90 -13.62 19.90 -6.37
N GLN A 91 -14.45 19.30 -7.23
CA GLN A 91 -14.03 18.66 -8.49
C GLN A 91 -12.82 17.74 -8.29
N SER A 92 -12.86 16.89 -7.27
CA SER A 92 -11.81 15.89 -7.08
C SER A 92 -11.96 14.72 -8.03
N ARG A 93 -10.84 14.04 -8.26
CA ARG A 93 -10.74 12.83 -9.07
C ARG A 93 -10.22 11.68 -8.23
N HIS A 94 -10.56 10.46 -8.60
CA HIS A 94 -10.07 9.27 -7.91
C HIS A 94 -8.59 9.05 -8.30
N PRO A 95 -7.61 9.11 -7.37
CA PRO A 95 -6.19 9.18 -7.69
C PRO A 95 -5.68 8.06 -8.62
N ILE A 96 -6.16 6.83 -8.44
CA ILE A 96 -5.77 5.68 -9.26
C ILE A 96 -6.44 5.71 -10.64
N LEU A 97 -7.75 5.97 -10.70
CA LEU A 97 -8.50 6.01 -11.96
C LEU A 97 -8.10 7.22 -12.82
N ASP A 98 -7.70 8.34 -12.19
CA ASP A 98 -7.17 9.53 -12.88
C ASP A 98 -5.92 9.21 -13.71
N ILE A 99 -5.11 8.25 -13.26
CA ILE A 99 -3.88 7.82 -13.95
C ILE A 99 -4.18 6.79 -15.05
N ILE A 100 -5.08 5.84 -14.77
CA ILE A 100 -5.37 4.73 -15.68
C ILE A 100 -6.28 5.19 -16.83
N SER A 101 -7.23 6.08 -16.55
CA SER A 101 -8.30 6.46 -17.46
C SER A 101 -7.99 7.79 -18.15
N PHE A 102 -7.07 7.77 -19.12
CA PHE A 102 -6.76 8.95 -19.93
C PHE A 102 -7.94 9.52 -20.75
N ASN A 103 -9.13 8.88 -20.80
CA ASN A 103 -10.32 9.37 -21.53
C ASN A 103 -11.61 8.55 -21.26
N LEU A 104 -11.94 8.18 -20.02
CA LEU A 104 -13.23 7.53 -19.74
C LEU A 104 -14.01 8.29 -18.67
N VAL A 105 -14.99 9.06 -19.15
CA VAL A 105 -16.15 9.49 -18.37
C VAL A 105 -16.78 8.22 -17.75
N PRO A 106 -17.09 8.20 -16.45
CA PRO A 106 -17.47 6.98 -15.76
C PRO A 106 -18.88 6.54 -16.16
N ASN A 107 -18.94 5.55 -17.03
CA ASN A 107 -20.12 4.70 -17.23
C ASN A 107 -19.61 3.29 -16.89
N ASN A 108 -20.02 2.66 -15.78
CA ASN A 108 -21.38 2.24 -15.53
C ASN A 108 -21.62 2.00 -14.02
N ILE A 109 -22.81 2.38 -13.55
CA ILE A 109 -23.40 2.18 -12.19
C ILE A 109 -23.01 3.25 -11.15
N SER A 110 -23.65 4.43 -11.27
CA SER A 110 -23.81 5.53 -10.28
C SER A 110 -22.57 6.20 -9.66
N GLY A 111 -21.39 5.59 -9.68
CA GLY A 111 -20.14 6.18 -9.17
C GLY A 111 -20.08 6.35 -7.64
N LYS A 112 -21.10 5.92 -6.88
CA LYS A 112 -21.21 6.06 -5.42
C LYS A 112 -20.06 5.39 -4.67
N THR A 113 -19.82 4.10 -4.93
CA THR A 113 -18.70 3.35 -4.34
C THR A 113 -17.35 3.95 -4.72
N THR A 114 -17.19 4.33 -5.99
CA THR A 114 -15.98 5.00 -6.48
C THR A 114 -15.74 6.33 -5.78
N TYR A 115 -16.81 7.09 -5.54
CA TYR A 115 -16.75 8.35 -4.79
C TYR A 115 -16.35 8.12 -3.33
N LEU A 116 -16.92 7.13 -2.65
CA LEU A 116 -16.54 6.77 -1.28
C LEU A 116 -15.05 6.38 -1.19
N LYS A 117 -14.58 5.51 -2.10
CA LYS A 117 -13.15 5.14 -2.19
C LYS A 117 -12.27 6.35 -2.49
N GLN A 118 -12.73 7.25 -3.36
CA GLN A 118 -12.04 8.50 -3.67
C GLN A 118 -11.87 9.37 -2.42
N VAL A 119 -12.91 9.60 -1.63
CA VAL A 119 -12.81 10.39 -0.39
C VAL A 119 -11.80 9.76 0.59
N ALA A 120 -11.83 8.43 0.74
CA ALA A 120 -10.88 7.70 1.59
C ALA A 120 -9.41 7.93 1.16
N LEU A 121 -9.14 7.75 -0.14
CA LEU A 121 -7.80 7.90 -0.70
C LEU A 121 -7.29 9.34 -0.60
N LEU A 122 -8.16 10.33 -0.85
CA LEU A 122 -7.81 11.73 -0.72
C LEU A 122 -7.46 12.10 0.72
N GLN A 123 -8.20 11.58 1.71
CA GLN A 123 -7.90 11.75 3.14
C GLN A 123 -6.51 11.19 3.48
N ILE A 124 -6.18 9.99 2.99
CA ILE A 124 -4.87 9.34 3.21
C ILE A 124 -3.76 10.18 2.57
N MET A 125 -3.91 10.54 1.29
CA MET A 125 -2.92 11.35 0.57
C MET A 125 -2.64 12.68 1.28
N ALA A 126 -3.68 13.37 1.73
CA ALA A 126 -3.55 14.61 2.47
C ALA A 126 -2.77 14.41 3.77
N GLN A 127 -3.12 13.42 4.59
CA GLN A 127 -2.47 13.17 5.89
C GLN A 127 -1.04 12.60 5.78
N VAL A 128 -0.68 11.99 4.65
CA VAL A 128 0.71 11.60 4.34
C VAL A 128 1.57 12.82 3.94
N GLY A 129 0.93 13.97 3.65
CA GLY A 129 1.61 15.20 3.25
C GLY A 129 1.75 15.36 1.73
N SER A 130 1.00 14.58 0.95
CA SER A 130 0.93 14.72 -0.50
C SER A 130 -0.15 15.72 -0.92
N PHE A 131 -0.01 16.25 -2.13
CA PHE A 131 -1.08 17.03 -2.77
C PHE A 131 -2.15 16.07 -3.27
N VAL A 132 -3.35 16.59 -3.51
CA VAL A 132 -4.51 15.77 -3.90
C VAL A 132 -5.07 16.20 -5.26
N PRO A 133 -5.59 15.27 -6.09
CA PRO A 133 -6.20 15.59 -7.38
C PRO A 133 -7.57 16.24 -7.20
N ALA A 134 -7.58 17.57 -7.04
CA ALA A 134 -8.78 18.39 -6.89
C ALA A 134 -8.52 19.84 -7.29
N VAL A 135 -9.58 20.63 -7.46
CA VAL A 135 -9.47 22.09 -7.62
C VAL A 135 -9.35 22.79 -6.26
N TYR A 136 -10.00 22.24 -5.25
CA TYR A 136 -9.90 22.68 -3.87
C TYR A 136 -10.12 21.47 -2.96
N ALA A 137 -9.36 21.39 -1.88
CA ALA A 137 -9.53 20.34 -0.89
C ALA A 137 -9.17 20.83 0.51
N SER A 138 -10.11 20.66 1.42
CA SER A 138 -9.95 20.83 2.86
C SER A 138 -10.31 19.52 3.54
N PHE A 139 -9.47 19.08 4.46
CA PHE A 139 -9.65 17.89 5.25
C PHE A 139 -9.61 18.23 6.73
N ARG A 140 -10.28 17.42 7.54
CA ARG A 140 -10.05 17.40 8.98
C ARG A 140 -9.03 16.33 9.28
N VAL A 141 -8.22 16.52 10.32
CA VAL A 141 -7.33 15.43 10.78
C VAL A 141 -8.20 14.29 11.28
N THR A 142 -7.91 13.09 10.79
CA THR A 142 -8.62 11.86 11.12
C THR A 142 -7.66 10.90 11.79
N SER A 143 -8.09 10.28 12.89
CA SER A 143 -7.28 9.29 13.63
C SER A 143 -7.32 7.91 12.97
N GLN A 144 -8.49 7.52 12.48
CA GLN A 144 -8.75 6.21 11.88
C GLN A 144 -9.79 6.32 10.76
N ILE A 145 -9.59 5.54 9.71
CA ILE A 145 -10.56 5.39 8.61
C ILE A 145 -11.15 3.99 8.70
N PHE A 146 -12.45 3.91 8.96
CA PHE A 146 -13.21 2.68 8.90
C PHE A 146 -13.91 2.61 7.56
N SER A 147 -13.80 1.47 6.89
CA SER A 147 -14.42 1.25 5.59
C SER A 147 -15.13 -0.09 5.60
N ARG A 148 -16.43 -0.07 5.39
CA ARG A 148 -17.23 -1.22 5.00
C ARG A 148 -17.67 -0.95 3.57
N VAL A 149 -16.94 -1.51 2.61
CA VAL A 149 -17.30 -1.45 1.19
C VAL A 149 -17.55 -2.87 0.73
N GLY A 150 -18.72 -3.13 0.17
CA GLY A 150 -19.10 -4.46 -0.32
C GLY A 150 -18.00 -5.08 -1.17
N SER A 151 -17.54 -6.26 -0.77
CA SER A 151 -16.74 -7.15 -1.60
C SER A 151 -17.67 -8.19 -2.19
N ASP A 152 -17.66 -8.33 -3.52
CA ASP A 152 -18.23 -9.51 -4.16
C ASP A 152 -17.42 -10.73 -3.70
N ASP A 153 -18.12 -11.65 -3.05
CA ASP A 153 -17.77 -13.03 -2.77
C ASP A 153 -16.55 -13.33 -1.87
N ASP A 154 -16.86 -13.81 -0.67
CA ASP A 154 -15.97 -14.66 0.10
C ASP A 154 -16.67 -16.00 0.36
N ILE A 155 -16.55 -16.93 -0.60
CA ILE A 155 -17.12 -18.30 -0.56
C ILE A 155 -16.42 -19.19 0.50
N SER A 156 -15.42 -18.67 1.21
CA SER A 156 -14.46 -19.46 1.97
C SER A 156 -14.69 -19.54 3.49
N SER A 157 -15.78 -18.97 4.03
CA SER A 157 -16.07 -19.01 5.47
C SER A 157 -17.33 -19.84 5.78
N ASN A 158 -17.28 -20.67 6.83
CA ASN A 158 -18.42 -21.45 7.33
C ASN A 158 -19.45 -20.55 8.07
N SER A 159 -19.69 -19.35 7.55
CA SER A 159 -20.36 -18.22 8.20
C SER A 159 -21.15 -17.44 7.15
N SER A 160 -22.35 -16.94 7.50
CA SER A 160 -23.13 -16.15 6.54
C SER A 160 -22.46 -14.80 6.26
N THR A 161 -22.59 -14.32 5.02
CA THR A 161 -22.11 -13.00 4.60
C THR A 161 -22.66 -11.88 5.49
N PHE A 162 -23.93 -11.99 5.88
CA PHE A 162 -24.57 -11.08 6.81
C PHE A 162 -23.94 -11.11 8.22
N MET A 163 -23.59 -12.29 8.76
CA MET A 163 -22.96 -12.38 10.08
C MET A 163 -21.55 -11.75 10.08
N LEU A 164 -20.78 -11.96 9.01
CA LEU A 164 -19.47 -11.31 8.84
C LEU A 164 -19.61 -9.79 8.79
N GLU A 165 -20.58 -9.30 8.00
CA GLU A 165 -20.91 -7.88 7.90
C GLU A 165 -21.28 -7.28 9.26
N MET A 166 -22.14 -7.97 10.04
CA MET A 166 -22.52 -7.51 11.38
C MET A 166 -21.35 -7.53 12.36
N ARG A 167 -20.40 -8.47 12.21
CA ARG A 167 -19.18 -8.52 13.04
C ARG A 167 -18.23 -7.37 12.72
N GLU A 168 -18.04 -7.05 11.44
CA GLU A 168 -17.25 -5.90 10.99
C GLU A 168 -17.88 -4.59 11.48
N LEU A 169 -19.19 -4.45 11.32
CA LEU A 169 -19.94 -3.30 11.80
C LEU A 169 -19.81 -3.14 13.33
N SER A 170 -19.97 -4.22 14.09
CA SER A 170 -19.81 -4.21 15.55
C SER A 170 -18.42 -3.73 15.97
N TYR A 171 -17.37 -4.18 15.27
CA TYR A 171 -16.02 -3.70 15.50
C TYR A 171 -15.87 -2.19 15.23
N VAL A 172 -16.46 -1.69 14.13
CA VAL A 172 -16.47 -0.24 13.82
C VAL A 172 -17.15 0.52 14.95
N LEU A 173 -18.37 0.13 15.35
CA LEU A 173 -19.15 0.84 16.37
C LEU A 173 -18.45 0.88 17.74
N GLN A 174 -17.71 -0.17 18.11
CA GLN A 174 -16.98 -0.23 19.37
C GLN A 174 -15.73 0.65 19.42
N ASN A 175 -15.10 0.92 18.27
CA ASN A 175 -13.83 1.63 18.18
C ASN A 175 -13.95 3.04 17.58
N VAL A 176 -15.16 3.43 17.18
CA VAL A 176 -15.39 4.72 16.56
C VAL A 176 -15.29 5.86 17.56
N SER A 177 -14.73 6.98 17.12
CA SER A 177 -14.67 8.22 17.90
C SER A 177 -14.91 9.43 17.00
N SER A 178 -15.09 10.61 17.61
CA SER A 178 -15.47 11.85 16.89
C SER A 178 -14.45 12.33 15.83
N ASN A 179 -13.22 11.81 15.85
CA ASN A 179 -12.18 12.11 14.86
C ASN A 179 -11.93 10.97 13.87
N CYS A 180 -12.83 9.99 13.79
CA CYS A 180 -12.78 8.93 12.78
C CYS A 180 -13.56 9.32 11.51
N LEU A 181 -13.14 8.75 10.37
CA LEU A 181 -13.86 8.79 9.10
C LEU A 181 -14.46 7.40 8.89
N VAL A 182 -15.78 7.31 8.82
CA VAL A 182 -16.49 6.05 8.58
C VAL A 182 -17.14 6.10 7.21
N ILE A 183 -16.79 5.11 6.39
CA ILE A 183 -17.29 4.92 5.04
C ILE A 183 -18.07 3.62 5.03
N VAL A 184 -19.35 3.70 4.67
CA VAL A 184 -20.24 2.55 4.59
C VAL A 184 -20.88 2.53 3.21
N ASP A 185 -20.74 1.40 2.54
CA ASP A 185 -21.36 1.13 1.24
C ASP A 185 -22.22 -0.13 1.37
N GLU A 186 -23.48 -0.02 0.95
CA GLU A 186 -24.39 -1.16 0.78
C GLU A 186 -24.64 -2.01 2.05
N LEU A 187 -24.88 -1.35 3.19
CA LEU A 187 -25.16 -2.04 4.45
C LEU A 187 -26.51 -2.77 4.44
N GLY A 188 -26.54 -4.01 4.91
CA GLY A 188 -27.77 -4.78 5.14
C GLY A 188 -28.27 -5.57 3.93
N ARG A 189 -27.41 -5.81 2.91
CA ARG A 189 -27.78 -6.59 1.71
C ARG A 189 -28.06 -8.06 1.97
N GLY A 190 -27.50 -8.63 3.03
CA GLY A 190 -27.63 -10.05 3.36
C GLY A 190 -28.91 -10.45 4.11
N THR A 191 -29.90 -9.55 4.26
CA THR A 191 -31.13 -9.81 5.04
C THR A 191 -32.37 -9.23 4.35
N SER A 192 -33.56 -9.40 4.95
CA SER A 192 -34.80 -8.82 4.42
C SER A 192 -34.74 -7.29 4.35
N ASN A 193 -35.41 -6.67 3.37
CA ASN A 193 -35.34 -5.22 3.15
C ASN A 193 -35.76 -4.41 4.39
N GLU A 194 -36.77 -4.88 5.13
CA GLU A 194 -37.25 -4.22 6.35
C GLU A 194 -36.21 -4.27 7.47
N GLU A 195 -35.58 -5.44 7.68
CA GLU A 195 -34.52 -5.60 8.67
C GLU A 195 -33.24 -4.84 8.28
N GLY A 196 -32.86 -4.89 7.01
CA GLY A 196 -31.69 -4.20 6.49
C GLY A 196 -31.81 -2.68 6.64
N PHE A 197 -32.99 -2.13 6.33
CA PHE A 197 -33.29 -0.72 6.57
C PHE A 197 -33.26 -0.37 8.05
N GLY A 198 -33.90 -1.18 8.91
CA GLY A 198 -33.91 -0.96 10.35
C GLY A 198 -32.51 -0.95 10.97
N ILE A 199 -31.66 -1.90 10.58
CA ILE A 199 -30.26 -1.96 11.02
C ILE A 199 -29.48 -0.74 10.51
N CYS A 200 -29.61 -0.40 9.23
CA CYS A 200 -28.89 0.74 8.69
C CYS A 200 -29.29 2.06 9.36
N HIS A 201 -30.58 2.24 9.61
CA HIS A 201 -31.08 3.41 10.33
C HIS A 201 -30.49 3.50 11.74
N ALA A 202 -30.55 2.42 12.51
CA ALA A 202 -30.01 2.37 13.88
C ALA A 202 -28.49 2.63 13.92
N VAL A 203 -27.75 2.09 12.95
CA VAL A 203 -26.31 2.34 12.79
C VAL A 203 -26.02 3.80 12.49
N CYS A 204 -26.74 4.39 11.53
CA CYS A 204 -26.56 5.79 11.16
C CYS A 204 -26.86 6.70 12.36
N GLU A 205 -27.94 6.44 13.09
CA GLU A 205 -28.31 7.18 14.30
C GLU A 205 -27.21 7.09 15.37
N HIS A 206 -26.70 5.88 15.63
CA HIS A 206 -25.61 5.69 16.59
C HIS A 206 -24.35 6.47 16.19
N LEU A 207 -23.92 6.37 14.92
CA LEU A 207 -22.73 7.05 14.41
C LEU A 207 -22.87 8.58 14.44
N LEU A 208 -24.06 9.10 14.13
CA LEU A 208 -24.37 10.53 14.22
C LEU A 208 -24.34 11.02 15.68
N THR A 209 -24.83 10.23 16.62
CA THR A 209 -24.82 10.55 18.06
C THR A 209 -23.40 10.67 18.60
N THR A 210 -22.48 9.81 18.14
CA THR A 210 -21.05 9.86 18.51
C THR A 210 -20.30 11.05 17.88
N LYS A 211 -20.99 11.89 17.07
CA LYS A 211 -20.42 12.99 16.27
C LYS A 211 -19.31 12.53 15.33
N THR A 212 -19.36 11.27 14.92
CA THR A 212 -18.43 10.69 13.97
C THR A 212 -18.75 11.21 12.56
N ARG A 213 -17.72 11.34 11.71
CA ARG A 213 -17.91 11.68 10.30
C ARG A 213 -18.34 10.44 9.54
N LEU A 214 -19.58 10.46 9.07
CA LEU A 214 -20.20 9.34 8.38
C LEU A 214 -20.48 9.70 6.92
N HIS A 215 -19.96 8.88 6.01
CA HIS A 215 -20.38 8.87 4.60
C HIS A 215 -21.02 7.51 4.31
N VAL A 216 -22.33 7.51 4.08
CA VAL A 216 -23.09 6.32 3.69
C VAL A 216 -23.56 6.46 2.25
N CYS A 217 -23.33 5.43 1.44
CA CYS A 217 -24.09 5.22 0.21
C CYS A 217 -24.93 3.96 0.37
N ASN A 218 -26.25 4.13 0.41
CA ASN A 218 -27.18 3.03 0.23
C ASN A 218 -27.79 3.10 -1.17
N VAL A 219 -27.91 1.94 -1.80
CA VAL A 219 -28.75 1.74 -2.98
C VAL A 219 -30.17 1.61 -2.46
N THR A 220 -30.87 2.74 -2.37
CA THR A 220 -32.33 2.71 -2.49
C THR A 220 -32.63 2.86 -3.98
N ASP A 221 -32.85 1.72 -4.63
CA ASP A 221 -33.86 1.60 -5.69
C ASP A 221 -34.86 0.54 -5.20
#